data_AF-Q5Z194-F1
#
_entry.id   AF-Q5Z194-F1
#
_cell.length_a   1.000
_cell.length_b   1.000
_cell.length_c   1.000
_cell.angle_alpha   90.00
_cell.angle_beta   90.00
_cell.angle_gamma   90.00
#
_symmetry.space_group_name_H-M   'P 1'
#
loop_
_entity.id
_entity.type
_entity.pdbx_description
1 polymer ?
#
loop_
_entity_poly.entity_id
_entity_poly.type
_entity_poly.pdbx_seq_one_letter_code
_entity_poly.pdbx_strand_id
1 'polypeptide(L)'
;MASSSEIRAACLAASRAAVPSIVADYRASATVDVEHDRADRAAGRTLGMPVTVLQQDWGAALGYDAAALWRAWAPDLRHRTVSAGHFLAEQDPAPVAAEIRALLARPAPDRAAARS
;
A
#
# COMPACT_ATOMS: atom_id res chain seq x y z
N MET A 1 21.54 -18.45 -10.45
CA MET A 1 20.30 -18.01 -9.76
C MET A 1 20.23 -18.78 -8.46
N ALA A 2 19.94 -18.13 -7.33
CA ALA A 2 19.79 -18.81 -6.05
C ALA A 2 18.61 -19.80 -6.12
N SER A 3 18.78 -20.97 -5.51
CA SER A 3 17.72 -21.97 -5.37
C SER A 3 16.63 -21.49 -4.39
N SER A 4 15.43 -22.05 -4.50
CA SER A 4 14.32 -21.71 -3.60
C SER A 4 14.65 -21.94 -2.11
N SER A 5 15.47 -22.95 -1.80
CA SER A 5 15.94 -23.22 -0.45
C SER A 5 16.91 -22.15 0.08
N GLU A 6 17.82 -21.66 -0.76
CA GLU A 6 18.76 -20.59 -0.40
C GLU A 6 18.02 -19.27 -0.14
N ILE A 7 17.05 -18.92 -0.98
CA ILE A 7 16.19 -17.74 -0.80
C ILE A 7 15.44 -17.85 0.53
N ARG A 8 14.82 -19.01 0.80
CA ARG A 8 14.10 -19.24 2.05
C ARG A 8 15.01 -19.13 3.27
N ALA A 9 16.21 -19.70 3.22
CA ALA A 9 17.16 -19.62 4.33
C ALA A 9 17.59 -18.17 4.61
N ALA A 10 17.86 -17.39 3.56
CA ALA A 10 18.19 -15.98 3.68
C ALA A 10 17.05 -15.16 4.29
N CYS A 11 15.81 -15.35 3.83
CA CYS A 11 14.63 -14.70 4.40
C CYS A 11 14.48 -15.02 5.90
N LEU A 12 14.59 -16.29 6.29
CA LEU A 12 14.48 -16.69 7.70
C LEU A 12 15.58 -16.07 8.58
N ALA A 13 16.81 -16.00 8.08
CA ALA A 13 17.91 -15.38 8.81
C ALA A 13 17.68 -13.88 8.99
N ALA A 14 17.26 -13.18 7.92
CA ALA A 14 16.94 -11.76 7.97
C ALA A 14 15.77 -11.45 8.92
N SER A 15 14.67 -12.20 8.82
CA SER A 15 13.51 -12.02 9.71
C SER A 15 13.87 -12.25 11.17
N ARG A 16 14.70 -13.26 11.48
CA ARG A 16 15.15 -13.53 12.85
C ARG A 16 16.00 -12.38 13.41
N ALA A 17 16.90 -11.84 12.60
CA ALA A 17 17.72 -10.70 13.01
C ALA A 17 16.90 -9.41 13.19
N ALA A 18 15.76 -9.29 12.49
CA ALA A 18 14.91 -8.11 12.50
C ALA A 18 13.78 -8.13 13.56
N VAL A 19 13.65 -9.18 14.38
CA VAL A 19 12.55 -9.32 15.36
C VAL A 19 12.33 -8.06 16.21
N PRO A 20 13.36 -7.43 16.81
CA PRO A 20 13.15 -6.21 17.60
C PRO A 20 12.53 -5.07 16.79
N SER A 21 12.96 -4.91 15.53
CA SER A 21 12.44 -3.88 14.62
C SER A 21 11.01 -4.16 14.21
N ILE A 22 10.69 -5.42 13.87
CA ILE A 22 9.32 -5.83 13.50
C ILE A 22 8.37 -5.57 14.66
N VAL A 23 8.75 -5.96 15.89
CA VAL A 23 7.92 -5.72 17.07
C VAL A 23 7.75 -4.23 17.36
N ALA A 24 8.79 -3.42 17.14
CA ALA A 24 8.69 -1.96 17.28
C ALA A 24 7.73 -1.35 16.26
N ASP A 25 7.78 -1.78 15.00
CA ASP A 25 6.89 -1.36 13.92
C ASP A 25 5.42 -1.63 14.28
N TYR A 26 5.09 -2.86 14.69
CA TYR A 26 3.73 -3.20 15.14
C TYR A 26 3.26 -2.37 16.35
N ARG A 27 4.15 -2.02 17.28
CA ARG A 27 3.77 -1.13 18.40
C ARG A 27 3.48 0.29 17.92
N ALA A 28 4.28 0.81 16.98
CA ALA A 28 4.05 2.11 16.38
C ALA A 28 2.71 2.16 15.63
N SER A 29 2.40 1.13 14.85
CA SER A 29 1.14 1.03 14.10
C SER A 29 -0.11 0.89 14.98
N ALA A 30 0.06 0.44 16.22
CA ALA A 30 -1.02 0.42 17.21
C ALA A 30 -1.14 1.72 18.03
N THR A 31 -0.18 2.65 17.89
CA THR A 31 -0.08 3.86 18.72
C THR A 31 0.20 5.11 17.89
N VAL A 32 1.46 5.51 17.77
CA VAL A 32 1.89 6.79 17.19
C VAL A 32 1.47 6.97 15.74
N ASP A 33 1.42 5.90 14.93
CA ASP A 33 0.97 6.01 13.53
C ASP A 33 -0.52 6.40 13.46
N VAL A 34 -1.34 5.87 14.38
CA VAL A 34 -2.77 6.23 14.48
C VAL A 34 -2.94 7.68 14.92
N GLU A 35 -2.06 8.20 15.79
CA GLU A 35 -2.07 9.60 16.19
C GLU A 35 -1.74 10.52 15.01
N HIS A 36 -0.72 10.17 14.22
CA HIS A 36 -0.35 10.90 13.01
C HIS A 36 -1.47 10.88 11.96
N ASP A 37 -2.05 9.70 11.68
CA ASP A 37 -3.16 9.56 10.73
C ASP A 37 -4.37 10.41 11.16
N ARG A 38 -4.73 10.39 12.45
CA ARG A 38 -5.83 11.21 12.97
C ARG A 38 -5.55 12.70 12.83
N ALA A 39 -4.31 13.13 13.08
CA ALA A 39 -3.92 14.53 12.92
C ALA A 39 -4.03 14.96 11.44
N ASP A 40 -3.60 14.11 10.50
CA ASP A 40 -3.76 14.33 9.06
C ASP A 40 -5.24 14.43 8.65
N ARG A 41 -6.08 13.52 9.15
CA ARG A 41 -7.52 13.54 8.94
C ARG A 41 -8.17 14.81 9.46
N ALA A 42 -7.84 15.22 10.70
CA ALA A 42 -8.39 16.43 11.31
C ALA A 42 -7.98 17.70 10.55
N ALA A 43 -6.79 17.70 9.96
CA ALA A 43 -6.29 18.80 9.13
C ALA A 43 -6.75 18.73 7.66
N GLY A 44 -7.54 17.72 7.27
CA GLY A 44 -8.00 17.54 5.89
C GLY A 44 -6.87 17.25 4.90
N ARG A 45 -5.72 16.72 5.35
CA ARG A 45 -4.60 16.38 4.47
C ARG A 45 -4.95 15.20 3.56
N THR A 46 -4.48 15.27 2.31
CA THR A 46 -4.65 14.22 1.31
C THR A 46 -3.36 13.99 0.54
N LEU A 47 -3.24 12.82 -0.08
CA LEU A 47 -2.19 12.44 -1.01
C LEU A 47 -2.43 13.18 -2.35
N GLY A 48 -1.77 14.33 -2.50
CA GLY A 48 -1.93 15.20 -3.66
C GLY A 48 -1.22 14.75 -4.94
N MET A 49 -0.63 13.54 -4.95
CA MET A 49 -0.04 12.91 -6.13
C MET A 49 -0.97 11.79 -6.66
N PRO A 50 -0.77 11.29 -7.89
CA PRO A 50 -1.50 10.12 -8.36
C PRO A 50 -1.22 8.90 -7.48
N VAL A 51 -2.27 8.21 -7.05
CA VAL A 51 -2.16 7.00 -6.22
C VAL A 51 -2.78 5.81 -6.96
N THR A 52 -2.07 4.67 -6.97
CA THR A 52 -2.61 3.39 -7.44
C THR A 52 -2.61 2.39 -6.30
N VAL A 53 -3.75 1.75 -6.04
CA VAL A 53 -3.89 0.69 -5.03
C VAL A 53 -4.27 -0.60 -5.72
N LEU A 54 -3.46 -1.64 -5.49
CA LEU A 54 -3.74 -3.02 -5.85
C LEU A 54 -3.91 -3.82 -4.56
N GLN A 55 -5.04 -4.50 -4.40
CA GLN A 55 -5.30 -5.31 -3.20
C GLN A 55 -6.26 -6.45 -3.48
N GLN A 56 -6.28 -7.44 -2.59
CA GLN A 56 -7.37 -8.41 -2.56
C GLN A 56 -8.71 -7.72 -2.31
N ASP A 57 -9.80 -8.39 -2.70
CA ASP A 57 -11.16 -7.89 -2.48
C ASP A 57 -11.65 -8.12 -1.04
N TRP A 58 -10.92 -7.57 -0.07
CA TRP A 58 -11.31 -7.57 1.34
C TRP A 58 -12.58 -6.77 1.58
N GLY A 59 -12.88 -5.80 0.72
CA GLY A 59 -14.11 -5.02 0.79
C GLY A 59 -15.34 -5.90 0.61
N ALA A 60 -15.34 -6.75 -0.42
CA ALA A 60 -16.38 -7.76 -0.60
C ALA A 60 -16.37 -8.82 0.52
N ALA A 61 -15.20 -9.26 0.98
CA ALA A 61 -15.08 -10.31 1.98
C ALA A 61 -15.52 -9.88 3.40
N LEU A 62 -15.32 -8.60 3.77
CA LEU A 62 -15.56 -8.07 5.11
C LEU A 62 -16.70 -7.04 5.16
N GLY A 63 -17.31 -6.72 4.02
CA GLY A 63 -18.50 -5.85 3.94
C GLY A 63 -18.20 -4.35 4.06
N TYR A 64 -17.15 -3.85 3.40
CA TYR A 64 -16.83 -2.42 3.37
C TYR A 64 -16.40 -1.94 1.97
N ASP A 65 -16.59 -0.64 1.70
CA ASP A 65 -16.09 -0.03 0.45
C ASP A 65 -14.63 0.38 0.61
N ALA A 66 -13.73 -0.51 0.20
CA ALA A 66 -12.30 -0.25 0.28
C ALA A 66 -11.85 0.90 -0.65
N ALA A 67 -12.50 1.09 -1.80
CA ALA A 67 -12.17 2.17 -2.71
C ALA A 67 -12.57 3.54 -2.12
N ALA A 68 -13.71 3.61 -1.43
CA ALA A 68 -14.13 4.83 -0.72
C ALA A 68 -13.17 5.19 0.41
N LEU A 69 -12.70 4.21 1.19
CA LEU A 69 -11.70 4.46 2.24
C LEU A 69 -10.41 5.05 1.67
N TRP A 70 -9.90 4.50 0.56
CA TRP A 70 -8.72 5.04 -0.11
C TRP A 70 -8.97 6.41 -0.75
N ARG A 71 -10.15 6.64 -1.36
CA ARG A 71 -10.49 7.96 -1.95
C ARG A 71 -10.52 9.09 -0.94
N ALA A 72 -10.88 8.78 0.31
CA ALA A 72 -10.85 9.76 1.38
C ALA A 72 -9.44 10.31 1.66
N TRP A 73 -8.39 9.57 1.29
CA TRP A 73 -6.99 9.98 1.41
C TRP A 73 -6.36 10.40 0.08
N ALA A 74 -6.78 9.79 -1.02
CA ALA A 74 -6.21 9.99 -2.35
C ALA A 74 -7.31 10.38 -3.36
N PRO A 75 -7.52 11.68 -3.62
CA PRO A 75 -8.53 12.13 -4.57
C PRO A 75 -8.27 11.61 -6.00
N ASP A 76 -7.00 11.53 -6.40
CA ASP A 76 -6.58 10.95 -7.70
C ASP A 76 -6.26 9.45 -7.57
N LEU A 77 -7.26 8.67 -7.15
CA LEU A 77 -7.13 7.23 -6.93
C LEU A 77 -7.43 6.39 -8.18
N ARG A 78 -6.52 5.48 -8.50
CA ARG A 78 -6.77 4.30 -9.33
C ARG A 78 -6.78 3.06 -8.44
N HIS A 79 -7.94 2.46 -8.24
CA HIS A 79 -8.11 1.29 -7.38
C HIS A 79 -8.42 0.06 -8.22
N ARG A 80 -7.74 -1.06 -7.96
CA ARG A 80 -8.02 -2.35 -8.58
C ARG A 80 -7.95 -3.47 -7.57
N THR A 81 -8.90 -4.38 -7.65
CA THR A 81 -8.82 -5.65 -6.94
C THR A 81 -8.04 -6.69 -7.75
N VAL A 82 -7.35 -7.59 -7.05
CA VAL A 82 -6.57 -8.69 -7.63
C VAL A 82 -7.01 -10.02 -7.03
N SER A 83 -6.86 -11.09 -7.81
CA SER A 83 -7.15 -12.46 -7.37
C SER A 83 -6.00 -13.12 -6.61
N ALA A 84 -4.78 -12.57 -6.71
CA ALA A 84 -3.64 -13.08 -5.95
C ALA A 84 -3.72 -12.68 -4.47
N GLY A 85 -3.05 -13.46 -3.62
CA GLY A 85 -2.96 -13.30 -2.19
C GLY A 85 -2.16 -12.08 -1.74
N HIS A 86 -1.87 -12.03 -0.43
CA HIS A 86 -1.10 -10.95 0.20
C HIS A 86 0.27 -10.70 -0.47
N PHE A 87 0.93 -11.76 -0.93
CA PHE A 87 2.21 -11.71 -1.65
C PHE A 87 2.02 -11.57 -3.17
N LEU A 88 1.19 -10.60 -3.59
CA LEU A 88 0.80 -10.39 -4.98
C LEU A 88 2.01 -10.31 -5.93
N ALA A 89 3.08 -9.60 -5.55
CA ALA A 89 4.27 -9.46 -6.38
C ALA A 89 5.05 -10.77 -6.59
N GLU A 90 4.92 -11.73 -5.66
CA GLU A 90 5.54 -13.04 -5.76
C GLU A 90 4.66 -14.04 -6.53
N GLN A 91 3.34 -13.92 -6.36
CA GLN A 91 2.36 -14.84 -6.95
C GLN A 91 1.97 -14.48 -8.38
N ASP A 92 1.80 -13.18 -8.67
CA ASP A 92 1.45 -12.68 -10.00
C ASP A 92 2.16 -11.34 -10.28
N PRO A 93 3.47 -11.38 -10.58
CA PRO A 93 4.29 -10.18 -10.77
C PRO A 93 3.91 -9.34 -12.00
N ALA A 94 3.35 -9.97 -13.05
CA ALA A 94 3.15 -9.30 -14.33
C ALA A 94 2.11 -8.16 -14.26
N PRO A 95 0.92 -8.35 -13.65
CA PRO A 95 -0.02 -7.27 -13.40
C PRO A 95 0.53 -6.18 -12.49
N VAL A 96 1.31 -6.52 -11.46
CA VAL A 96 1.95 -5.53 -10.58
C VAL A 96 2.90 -4.63 -11.37
N ALA A 97 3.79 -5.24 -12.16
CA ALA A 97 4.73 -4.49 -12.98
C ALA A 97 4.03 -3.61 -14.03
N ALA A 98 2.93 -4.09 -14.61
CA ALA A 98 2.12 -3.30 -15.55
C ALA A 98 1.50 -2.07 -14.87
N GLU A 99 0.97 -2.24 -13.67
CA GLU A 99 0.34 -1.15 -12.90
C GLU A 99 1.35 -0.12 -12.40
N ILE A 100 2.56 -0.55 -12.02
CA ILE A 100 3.67 0.37 -11.69
C ILE A 100 4.03 1.21 -12.92
N ARG A 101 4.21 0.59 -14.10
CA ARG A 101 4.50 1.33 -15.34
C ARG A 101 3.39 2.32 -15.69
N ALA A 102 2.13 1.91 -15.52
CA ALA A 102 0.99 2.77 -15.76
C ALA A 102 0.94 3.95 -14.76
N LEU A 103 1.26 3.73 -13.49
CA LEU A 103 1.36 4.79 -12.49
C LEU A 103 2.45 5.81 -12.85
N LEU A 104 3.63 5.35 -13.28
CA LEU A 104 4.74 6.22 -13.69
C LEU A 104 4.42 7.09 -14.92
N ALA A 105 3.46 6.66 -15.75
CA ALA A 105 2.99 7.43 -16.89
C ALA A 105 1.89 8.45 -16.55
N ARG A 106 1.37 8.47 -15.31
CA ARG A 106 0.32 9.41 -14.90
C ARG A 106 0.92 10.79 -14.67
N PRO A 107 0.35 11.86 -15.26
CA PRO A 107 0.80 13.22 -15.00
C PRO A 107 0.51 13.60 -13.53
N ALA A 108 1.33 14.47 -12.96
CA ALA A 108 1.02 15.07 -11.68
C ALA A 108 -0.28 15.91 -11.80
N PRO A 109 -1.17 15.88 -10.81
CA PRO A 109 -2.39 16.67 -10.83
C PRO A 109 -2.06 18.17 -10.81
N ASP A 110 -2.90 18.96 -11.49
CA ASP A 110 -2.70 20.40 -11.61
C ASP A 110 -2.84 21.09 -10.24
N ARG A 111 -1.73 21.63 -9.76
CA ARG A 111 -1.63 22.30 -8.45
C ARG A 111 -2.38 23.63 -8.38
N ALA A 112 -2.85 24.16 -9.50
CA ALA A 112 -3.61 25.40 -9.57
C ALA A 112 -5.12 25.20 -9.29
N ALA A 113 -5.68 24.03 -9.63
CA ALA A 113 -7.10 23.73 -9.42
C ALA A 113 -7.46 23.34 -7.97
N ALA A 114 -6.48 22.94 -7.16
CA ALA A 114 -6.68 22.42 -5.79
C ALA A 114 -6.69 23.49 -4.69
N ARG A 115 -6.63 24.79 -5.03
CA ARG A 115 -6.58 25.92 -4.05
C ARG A 115 -7.77 26.89 -4.16
N SER A 116 -8.75 26.58 -5.00
CA SER A 116 -10.01 27.32 -5.16
C SER A 116 -11.14 26.57 -4.46
#